data_AF-A0A7C1MAW2-F1
#
_entry.id   AF-A0A7C1MAW2-F1
#
_cell.length_a   1.000
_cell.length_b   1.000
_cell.length_c   1.000
_cell.angle_alpha   90.00
_cell.angle_beta   90.00
_cell.angle_gamma   90.00
#
_symmetry.space_group_name_H-M   'P 1'
#
loop_
_entity.id
_entity.type
_entity.pdbx_description
1 polymer ?
#
loop_
_entity_poly.entity_id
_entity_poly.type
_entity_poly.pdbx_seq_one_letter_code
_entity_poly.pdbx_strand_id
1 'polypeptide(L)'
;MPEEEEKISKYSSGVNIIIRLDLLWKDTHLHSRQGRYSLWNTDLDRIWLELARDLNETRFKEVKKDFDEFDSQIENLGKVSDSAPEGFRELTVEEIKKRNELYEILKDKQLFLSRLENELGKGTTPPDKDDDGYD
;
A
#
# COMPACT_ATOMS: atom_id res chain seq x y z
N MET A 1 -36.36 6.24 -11.55
CA MET A 1 -36.23 6.00 -10.09
C MET A 1 -35.21 4.93 -9.75
N PRO A 2 -35.31 3.65 -10.17
CA PRO A 2 -34.30 2.63 -9.80
C PRO A 2 -32.89 2.93 -10.33
N GLU A 3 -32.77 3.47 -11.54
CA GLU A 3 -31.46 3.86 -12.12
C GLU A 3 -30.80 5.06 -11.42
N GLU A 4 -31.57 5.96 -10.82
CA GLU A 4 -31.03 7.11 -10.08
C GLU A 4 -30.53 6.68 -8.70
N GLU A 5 -31.27 5.82 -8.01
CA GLU A 5 -30.87 5.23 -6.73
C GLU A 5 -29.59 4.40 -6.88
N GLU A 6 -29.47 3.60 -7.95
CA GLU A 6 -28.28 2.80 -8.23
C GLU A 6 -27.05 3.69 -8.53
N LYS A 7 -27.23 4.80 -9.26
CA LYS A 7 -26.16 5.78 -9.51
C LYS A 7 -25.70 6.48 -8.23
N ILE A 8 -26.62 6.88 -7.36
CA ILE A 8 -26.31 7.48 -6.05
C ILE A 8 -25.56 6.48 -5.16
N SER A 9 -26.00 5.21 -5.14
CA SER A 9 -25.35 4.15 -4.37
C SER A 9 -23.93 3.86 -4.87
N LYS A 10 -23.72 3.77 -6.19
CA LYS A 10 -22.38 3.57 -6.78
C LYS A 10 -21.46 4.75 -6.48
N TYR A 11 -21.96 5.98 -6.62
CA TYR A 11 -21.21 7.19 -6.28
C TYR A 11 -20.79 7.22 -4.80
N SER A 12 -21.72 6.92 -3.89
CA SER A 12 -21.43 6.85 -2.45
C SER A 12 -20.36 5.79 -2.13
N SER A 13 -20.43 4.63 -2.79
CA SER A 13 -19.44 3.56 -2.60
C SER A 13 -18.03 3.96 -3.06
N GLY A 14 -17.92 4.64 -4.22
CA GLY A 14 -16.65 5.16 -4.73
C GLY A 14 -16.02 6.20 -3.80
N VAL A 15 -16.81 7.14 -3.29
CA VAL A 15 -16.33 8.15 -2.32
C VAL A 15 -15.83 7.50 -1.03
N ASN A 16 -16.57 6.51 -0.51
CA ASN A 16 -16.16 5.78 0.71
C ASN A 16 -14.84 5.04 0.53
N ILE A 17 -14.58 4.50 -0.65
CA ILE A 17 -13.30 3.84 -0.99
C ILE A 17 -12.15 4.84 -0.93
N ILE A 18 -12.31 6.01 -1.55
CA ILE A 18 -11.29 7.07 -1.56
C ILE A 18 -10.98 7.52 -0.12
N ILE A 19 -12.02 7.73 0.70
CA ILE A 19 -11.84 8.12 2.10
C ILE A 19 -11.08 7.04 2.89
N ARG A 20 -11.39 5.75 2.69
CA ARG A 20 -10.67 4.66 3.36
C ARG A 20 -9.21 4.60 2.94
N LEU A 21 -8.92 4.74 1.63
CA LEU A 21 -7.55 4.78 1.13
C LEU A 21 -6.76 5.95 1.73
N ASP A 22 -7.34 7.15 1.78
CA ASP A 22 -6.71 8.31 2.41
C ASP A 22 -6.37 8.09 3.89
N LEU A 23 -7.29 7.48 4.66
CA LEU A 23 -7.04 7.12 6.05
C LEU A 23 -5.90 6.09 6.18
N LEU A 24 -5.91 5.05 5.36
CA LEU A 24 -4.85 4.03 5.37
C LEU A 24 -3.48 4.62 5.01
N TRP A 25 -3.41 5.55 4.06
CA TRP A 25 -2.16 6.23 3.73
C TRP A 25 -1.64 7.10 4.87
N LYS A 26 -2.52 7.79 5.59
CA LYS A 26 -2.14 8.56 6.79
C LYS A 26 -1.57 7.65 7.88
N ASP A 27 -2.18 6.51 8.12
CA ASP A 27 -1.69 5.51 9.09
C ASP A 27 -0.34 4.92 8.65
N THR A 28 -0.21 4.59 7.36
CA THR A 28 1.04 4.14 6.74
C THR A 28 2.18 5.14 7.00
N HIS A 29 1.94 6.42 6.75
CA HIS A 29 2.92 7.48 7.00
C HIS A 29 3.23 7.68 8.49
N LEU A 30 2.24 7.49 9.36
CA LEU A 30 2.44 7.57 10.81
C LEU A 30 3.34 6.45 11.30
N HIS A 31 3.04 5.20 10.92
CA HIS A 31 3.79 4.03 11.35
C HIS A 31 5.20 3.96 10.77
N SER A 32 5.39 4.35 9.51
CA SER A 32 6.73 4.41 8.90
C SER A 32 7.63 5.41 9.64
N ARG A 33 7.11 6.62 9.95
CA ARG A 33 7.83 7.65 10.70
C ARG A 33 8.17 7.25 12.13
N GLN A 34 7.35 6.40 12.74
CA GLN A 34 7.58 5.90 14.11
C GLN A 34 8.48 4.67 14.16
N GLY A 35 8.88 4.12 13.00
CA GLY A 35 9.66 2.88 12.95
C GLY A 35 8.88 1.63 13.37
N ARG A 36 7.53 1.68 13.31
CA ARG A 36 6.62 0.57 13.62
C ARG A 36 6.36 -0.24 12.35
N TYR A 37 7.36 -1.01 11.94
CA TYR A 37 7.39 -1.66 10.63
C TYR A 37 6.36 -2.77 10.47
N SER A 38 5.99 -3.46 11.56
CA SER A 38 4.95 -4.49 11.53
C SER A 38 3.57 -3.88 11.27
N LEU A 39 3.27 -2.76 11.92
CA LEU A 39 2.04 -2.01 11.68
C LEU A 39 2.05 -1.36 10.29
N TRP A 40 3.17 -0.80 9.87
CA TRP A 40 3.33 -0.25 8.52
C TRP A 40 3.05 -1.30 7.46
N ASN A 41 3.62 -2.50 7.55
CA ASN A 41 3.33 -3.58 6.60
C ASN A 41 1.84 -3.96 6.61
N THR A 42 1.22 -4.00 7.80
CA THR A 42 -0.20 -4.31 7.94
C THR A 42 -1.07 -3.27 7.21
N ASP A 43 -0.74 -1.98 7.31
CA ASP A 43 -1.46 -0.92 6.59
C ASP A 43 -1.31 -1.07 5.08
N LEU A 44 -0.10 -1.40 4.60
CA LEU A 44 0.16 -1.67 3.18
C LEU A 44 -0.65 -2.88 2.68
N ASP A 45 -0.80 -3.94 3.47
CA ASP A 45 -1.64 -5.08 3.13
C ASP A 45 -3.13 -4.70 3.04
N ARG A 46 -3.59 -3.76 3.87
CA ARG A 46 -4.97 -3.23 3.77
C ARG A 46 -5.16 -2.39 2.52
N ILE A 47 -4.19 -1.56 2.16
CA ILE A 47 -4.22 -0.78 0.92
C ILE A 47 -4.26 -1.72 -0.28
N TRP A 48 -3.43 -2.76 -0.28
CA TRP A 48 -3.45 -3.80 -1.31
C TRP A 48 -4.85 -4.38 -1.51
N LEU A 49 -5.55 -4.75 -0.44
CA LEU A 49 -6.91 -5.30 -0.53
C LEU A 49 -7.92 -4.32 -1.15
N GLU A 50 -7.79 -3.02 -0.86
CA GLU A 50 -8.68 -1.99 -1.43
C GLU A 50 -8.41 -1.72 -2.91
N LEU A 51 -7.16 -1.87 -3.35
CA LEU A 51 -6.76 -1.68 -4.76
C LEU A 51 -7.01 -2.95 -5.60
N ALA A 52 -6.64 -4.12 -5.08
CA ALA A 52 -6.68 -5.39 -5.80
C ALA A 52 -8.10 -5.80 -6.21
N ARG A 53 -9.12 -5.38 -5.45
CA ARG A 53 -10.52 -5.67 -5.79
C ARG A 53 -11.01 -5.01 -7.09
N ASP A 54 -10.31 -3.97 -7.55
CA ASP A 54 -10.68 -3.23 -8.76
C ASP A 54 -9.85 -3.69 -9.98
N LEU A 55 -8.98 -4.70 -9.81
CA LEU A 55 -8.20 -5.31 -10.89
C LEU A 55 -9.01 -6.38 -11.63
N ASN A 56 -8.84 -6.46 -12.95
CA ASN A 56 -9.28 -7.61 -13.72
C ASN A 56 -8.39 -8.84 -13.45
N GLU A 57 -8.86 -10.04 -13.80
CA GLU A 57 -8.19 -11.31 -13.44
C GLU A 57 -6.75 -11.40 -13.97
N THR A 58 -6.51 -10.98 -15.22
CA THR A 58 -5.17 -11.02 -15.83
C THR A 58 -4.23 -10.10 -15.08
N ARG A 59 -4.63 -8.84 -14.88
CA ARG A 59 -3.83 -7.83 -14.17
C ARG A 59 -3.61 -8.22 -12.72
N PHE A 60 -4.62 -8.76 -12.05
CA PHE A 60 -4.53 -9.25 -10.69
C PHE A 60 -3.41 -10.31 -10.55
N LYS A 61 -3.33 -11.29 -11.45
CA LYS A 61 -2.29 -12.33 -11.39
C LYS A 61 -0.88 -11.76 -11.54
N GLU A 62 -0.69 -10.78 -12.43
CA GLU A 62 0.59 -10.09 -12.62
C GLU A 62 0.99 -9.32 -11.36
N VAL A 63 0.12 -8.41 -10.92
CA VAL A 63 0.39 -7.50 -9.81
C VAL A 63 0.49 -8.25 -8.48
N LYS A 64 -0.30 -9.33 -8.28
CA LYS A 64 -0.21 -10.18 -7.09
C LYS A 64 1.14 -10.87 -6.99
N LYS A 65 1.73 -11.29 -8.11
CA LYS A 65 3.05 -11.91 -8.11
C LYS A 65 4.12 -10.92 -7.62
N ASP A 66 4.07 -9.68 -8.12
CA ASP A 66 5.00 -8.63 -7.67
C ASP A 66 4.78 -8.25 -6.20
N PHE A 67 3.52 -8.24 -5.76
CA PHE A 67 3.18 -8.04 -4.35
C PHE A 67 3.75 -9.14 -3.45
N ASP A 68 3.59 -10.41 -3.85
CA ASP A 68 4.05 -11.59 -3.09
C ASP A 68 5.56 -11.69 -2.98
N GLU A 69 6.28 -11.09 -3.92
CA GLU A 69 7.74 -10.98 -3.86
C GLU A 69 8.18 -10.12 -2.66
N PHE A 70 7.45 -9.04 -2.34
CA PHE A 70 7.74 -8.28 -1.11
C PHE A 70 7.52 -9.12 0.14
N ASP A 71 6.43 -9.88 0.21
CA ASP A 71 6.14 -10.75 1.36
C ASP A 71 7.23 -11.82 1.52
N SER A 72 7.68 -12.41 0.41
CA SER A 72 8.79 -13.36 0.40
C SER A 72 10.10 -12.75 0.90
N GLN A 73 10.40 -11.50 0.51
CA GLN A 73 11.58 -10.77 1.00
C GLN A 73 11.50 -10.49 2.51
N ILE A 74 10.32 -10.09 3.00
CA ILE A 74 10.08 -9.85 4.43
C ILE A 74 10.22 -11.16 5.22
N GLU A 75 9.67 -12.27 4.74
CA GLU A 75 9.80 -13.58 5.37
C GLU A 75 11.26 -14.04 5.46
N ASN A 76 12.02 -13.87 4.37
CA ASN A 76 13.44 -14.24 4.31
C ASN A 76 14.31 -13.43 5.28
N LEU A 77 13.95 -12.17 5.55
CA LEU A 77 14.64 -11.33 6.53
C LEU A 77 14.48 -11.86 7.97
N GLY A 78 13.36 -12.53 8.23
CA GLY A 78 12.96 -13.07 9.52
C GLY A 78 12.39 -12.01 10.46
N LYS A 79 12.22 -12.36 11.73
CA LYS A 79 11.56 -11.49 12.71
C LYS A 79 12.37 -10.22 12.97
N VAL A 80 11.71 -9.07 12.81
CA VAL A 80 12.19 -7.76 13.22
C VAL A 80 11.26 -7.22 14.30
N SER A 81 11.81 -6.75 15.41
CA SER A 81 11.03 -6.14 16.49
C SER A 81 10.74 -4.67 16.19
N ASP A 82 9.49 -4.28 16.37
CA ASP A 82 9.06 -2.87 16.38
C ASP A 82 9.45 -2.15 17.68
N SER A 83 9.66 -2.91 18.76
CA SER A 83 9.99 -2.36 20.08
C SER A 83 11.49 -2.33 20.34
N ALA A 84 11.91 -1.34 21.12
CA ALA A 84 13.24 -1.31 21.70
C ALA A 84 13.48 -2.59 22.51
N PRO A 85 14.70 -3.13 22.49
CA PRO A 85 14.98 -4.38 23.16
C PRO A 85 14.82 -4.23 24.68
N GLU A 86 14.35 -5.30 25.33
CA GLU A 86 14.14 -5.33 26.78
C GLU A 86 15.45 -5.03 27.55
N GLY A 87 15.33 -4.25 28.63
CA GLY A 87 16.44 -3.97 29.54
C GLY A 87 17.41 -2.87 29.10
N PHE A 88 17.00 -1.95 28.22
CA PHE A 88 17.81 -0.84 27.72
C PHE A 88 19.11 -1.27 27.02
N ARG A 89 19.20 -2.51 26.53
CA ARG A 89 20.35 -2.94 25.73
C ARG A 89 20.38 -2.17 24.41
N GLU A 90 21.57 -1.97 23.87
CA GLU A 90 21.69 -1.47 22.51
C GLU A 90 21.35 -2.58 21.51
N LEU A 91 20.90 -2.17 20.32
CA LEU A 91 20.69 -3.07 19.20
C LEU A 91 22.06 -3.52 18.65
N THR A 92 22.16 -4.78 18.23
CA THR A 92 23.36 -5.24 17.54
C THR A 92 23.43 -4.66 16.12
N VAL A 93 24.62 -4.68 15.51
CA VAL A 93 24.82 -4.23 14.12
C VAL A 93 23.93 -5.02 13.16
N GLU A 94 23.76 -6.32 13.40
CA GLU A 94 22.89 -7.19 12.61
C GLU A 94 21.41 -6.80 12.76
N GLU A 95 20.94 -6.48 13.97
CA GLU A 95 19.56 -6.05 14.20
C GLU A 95 19.28 -4.70 13.54
N ILE A 96 20.22 -3.76 13.59
CA ILE A 96 20.14 -2.47 12.90
C ILE A 96 20.10 -2.69 11.38
N LYS A 97 20.98 -3.55 10.86
CA LYS A 97 21.02 -3.88 9.43
C LYS A 97 19.69 -4.48 8.96
N LYS A 98 19.14 -5.45 9.70
CA LYS A 98 17.82 -6.03 9.39
C LYS A 98 16.71 -4.99 9.43
N ARG A 99 16.70 -4.09 10.43
CA ARG A 99 15.71 -3.00 10.47
C ARG A 99 15.81 -2.09 9.26
N ASN A 100 17.02 -1.76 8.80
CA ASN A 100 17.21 -0.94 7.60
C ASN A 100 16.77 -1.67 6.33
N GLU A 101 17.08 -2.95 6.20
CA GLU A 101 16.62 -3.78 5.08
C GLU A 101 15.09 -3.88 5.04
N LEU A 102 14.43 -4.09 6.19
CA LEU A 102 12.97 -4.10 6.26
C LEU A 102 12.38 -2.75 5.84
N TYR A 103 12.97 -1.65 6.30
CA TYR A 103 12.52 -0.31 5.91
C TYR A 103 12.58 -0.11 4.40
N GLU A 104 13.66 -0.54 3.74
CA GLU A 104 13.81 -0.42 2.29
C GLU A 104 12.75 -1.25 1.54
N ILE A 105 12.52 -2.49 1.97
CA ILE A 105 11.49 -3.36 1.38
C ILE A 105 10.09 -2.72 1.52
N LEU A 106 9.74 -2.23 2.71
CA LEU A 106 8.42 -1.62 2.95
C LEU A 106 8.24 -0.30 2.21
N LYS A 107 9.32 0.49 2.06
CA LYS A 107 9.30 1.71 1.25
C LYS A 107 9.02 1.39 -0.22
N ASP A 108 9.65 0.36 -0.76
CA ASP A 108 9.44 -0.05 -2.14
C ASP A 108 8.04 -0.66 -2.35
N LYS A 109 7.55 -1.47 -1.39
CA LYS A 109 6.17 -1.96 -1.35
C LYS A 109 5.16 -0.80 -1.32
N GLN A 110 5.41 0.24 -0.52
CA GLN A 110 4.59 1.46 -0.48
C GLN A 110 4.58 2.18 -1.83
N LEU A 111 5.74 2.37 -2.46
CA LEU A 111 5.84 3.04 -3.76
C LEU A 111 5.11 2.24 -4.85
N PHE A 112 5.24 0.92 -4.85
CA PHE A 112 4.50 0.02 -5.73
C PHE A 112 2.99 0.21 -5.62
N LEU A 113 2.44 0.19 -4.39
CA LEU A 113 1.01 0.40 -4.15
C LEU A 113 0.54 1.81 -4.54
N SER A 114 1.37 2.84 -4.29
CA SER A 114 1.06 4.22 -4.69
C SER A 114 0.96 4.36 -6.21
N ARG A 115 1.82 3.65 -6.96
CA ARG A 115 1.76 3.63 -8.43
C ARG A 115 0.52 2.89 -8.93
N LEU A 116 0.19 1.76 -8.29
CA LEU A 116 -1.01 1.00 -8.62
C LEU A 116 -2.30 1.82 -8.36
N GLU A 117 -2.36 2.58 -7.27
CA GLU A 117 -3.49 3.48 -6.99
C GLU A 117 -3.67 4.57 -8.06
N ASN A 118 -2.56 5.15 -8.53
CA ASN A 118 -2.58 6.11 -9.63
C ASN A 118 -3.04 5.46 -10.95
N GLU A 119 -2.56 4.24 -11.28
CA GLU A 119 -3.00 3.47 -12.45
C GLU A 119 -4.52 3.22 -12.42
N LEU A 120 -5.08 2.98 -11.23
CA LEU A 120 -6.52 2.78 -11.02
C LEU A 120 -7.34 4.09 -10.99
N GLY A 121 -6.71 5.25 -11.20
CA GLY A 121 -7.38 6.55 -11.19
C GLY A 121 -7.92 6.98 -9.82
N LYS A 122 -7.38 6.41 -8.73
CA LYS A 122 -7.76 6.73 -7.35
C LYS A 122 -6.77 7.67 -6.66
N GLY A 123 -5.59 7.80 -7.24
CA GLY A 123 -4.54 8.69 -6.75
C GLY A 123 -4.75 10.13 -7.20
N THR A 124 -3.81 10.99 -6.78
CA THR A 124 -3.87 12.44 -7.05
C THR A 124 -3.21 12.82 -8.37
N THR A 125 -2.58 11.89 -9.08
CA THR A 125 -1.95 12.18 -10.37
C THR A 125 -3.05 12.39 -11.40
N PRO A 126 -3.18 13.59 -12.00
CA PRO A 126 -4.10 13.79 -13.10
C PRO A 126 -3.79 12.73 -14.16
N PRO A 127 -4.78 12.04 -14.75
CA PRO A 127 -4.49 11.25 -15.94
C PRO A 127 -3.78 12.18 -16.92
N ASP A 128 -2.61 11.77 -17.41
CA ASP A 128 -2.01 12.45 -18.53
C ASP A 128 -3.11 12.57 -19.57
N LYS A 129 -3.44 13.82 -19.94
CA LYS A 129 -4.33 14.04 -21.05
C LYS A 129 -3.61 13.44 -22.24
N ASP A 130 -3.96 12.20 -22.58
CA ASP A 130 -3.81 11.73 -23.94
C ASP A 130 -4.50 12.80 -24.78
N ASP A 131 -3.65 13.57 -25.45
CA ASP A 131 -3.98 14.52 -26.48
C ASP A 131 -4.74 13.71 -27.53
N ASP A 132 -6.07 13.68 -27.39
CA ASP A 132 -6.99 13.29 -28.44
C ASP A 132 -6.76 14.27 -29.59
N GLY A 133 -5.71 14.01 -30.37
CA GLY A 133 -5.45 14.58 -31.67
C GLY A 133 -6.58 14.17 -32.59
N TYR A 134 -7.68 14.91 -32.51
CA TYR A 134 -8.65 15.04 -33.57
C TYR A 134 -7.98 15.83 -34.70
N ASP A 135 -7.61 15.11 -35.76
CA ASP A 135 -7.61 15.62 -37.14
C ASP A 135 -8.43 14.66 -38.01
#